data_AF-A0A0A9WZ60-F1
#
_entry.id   AF-A0A0A9WZ60-F1
#
_cell.length_a   1.000
_cell.length_b   1.000
_cell.length_c   1.000
_cell.angle_alpha   90.00
_cell.angle_beta   90.00
_cell.angle_gamma   90.00
#
_symmetry.space_group_name_H-M   'P 1'
#
loop_
_entity.id
_entity.type
_entity.pdbx_description
1 polymer ?
#
loop_
_entity_poly.entity_id
_entity_poly.type
_entity_poly.pdbx_seq_one_letter_code
_entity_poly.pdbx_strand_id
1 'polypeptide(L)'
;MGSEDETSLIYGLEFPARSLATLSADTDLTKFLVGTQTLKIANNQVHVVEVNEETSELLTQAYPHPQGELWHLHWSPQNDILISSCYNTLTQEGGTHQKCSLWNIIEDDNQLKQLTTIDTEDETRVNYVSHVI
;
A
#
# COMPACT_ATOMS: atom_id res chain seq x y z
N MET A 1 -31.87 28.26 6.05
CA MET A 1 -30.63 28.15 5.27
C MET A 1 -30.45 26.67 5.03
N GLY A 2 -30.77 26.21 3.82
CA GLY A 2 -30.85 24.78 3.51
C GLY A 2 -29.48 24.15 3.68
N SER A 3 -29.44 22.98 4.32
CA SER A 3 -28.30 22.08 4.25
C SER A 3 -28.06 21.77 2.79
N GLU A 4 -26.97 22.29 2.22
CA GLU A 4 -26.49 21.81 0.93
C GLU A 4 -26.25 20.30 1.10
N ASP A 5 -26.86 19.50 0.22
CA ASP A 5 -26.66 18.06 0.19
C ASP A 5 -25.17 17.80 -0.09
N GLU A 6 -24.38 17.61 0.97
CA GLU A 6 -23.00 17.12 0.86
C GLU A 6 -23.04 15.81 0.08
N THR A 7 -22.66 15.89 -1.19
CA THR A 7 -22.68 14.74 -2.09
C THR A 7 -21.60 13.79 -1.60
N SER A 8 -22.00 12.59 -1.20
CA SER A 8 -21.04 11.59 -0.74
C SER A 8 -20.09 11.20 -1.87
N LEU A 9 -18.78 11.28 -1.62
CA LEU A 9 -17.76 10.81 -2.56
C LEU A 9 -17.73 9.28 -2.54
N ILE A 10 -17.97 8.66 -3.69
CA ILE A 10 -17.98 7.21 -3.85
C ILE A 10 -16.90 6.81 -4.84
N TYR A 11 -15.96 5.99 -4.38
CA TYR A 11 -14.95 5.36 -5.23
C TYR A 11 -15.24 3.87 -5.40
N GLY A 12 -15.43 3.43 -6.65
CA GLY A 12 -15.64 2.02 -6.99
C GLY A 12 -14.33 1.31 -7.30
N LEU A 13 -14.19 0.07 -6.83
CA LEU A 13 -13.03 -0.78 -7.09
C LEU A 13 -13.42 -1.97 -7.96
N GLU A 14 -12.54 -2.37 -8.87
CA GLU A 14 -12.70 -3.59 -9.67
C GLU A 14 -12.53 -4.85 -8.82
N PHE A 15 -11.60 -4.81 -7.86
CA PHE A 15 -11.30 -5.92 -6.95
C PHE A 15 -11.63 -5.54 -5.50
N PRO A 16 -11.97 -6.51 -4.64
CA PRO A 16 -12.20 -6.25 -3.23
C PRO A 16 -11.04 -5.50 -2.57
N ALA A 17 -11.36 -4.44 -1.82
CA ALA A 17 -10.39 -3.77 -0.95
C ALA A 17 -10.02 -4.69 0.22
N ARG A 18 -8.76 -4.57 0.68
CA ARG A 18 -8.28 -5.22 1.89
C ARG A 18 -7.58 -4.28 2.84
N SER A 19 -6.82 -3.32 2.33
CA SER A 19 -6.08 -2.35 3.13
C SER A 19 -6.42 -0.92 2.72
N LEU A 20 -6.41 -0.03 3.71
CA LEU A 20 -6.64 1.40 3.55
C LEU A 20 -5.61 2.14 4.42
N ALA A 21 -4.94 3.15 3.87
CA ALA A 21 -4.04 4.02 4.61
C ALA A 21 -4.21 5.47 4.16
N THR A 22 -3.91 6.44 5.02
CA THR A 22 -3.95 7.86 4.70
C THR A 22 -2.53 8.40 4.47
N LEU A 23 -2.41 9.45 3.67
CA LEU A 23 -1.16 10.19 3.53
C LEU A 23 -0.83 10.88 4.86
N SER A 24 0.44 10.74 5.27
CA SER A 24 0.97 11.36 6.49
C SER A 24 2.08 12.38 6.23
N ALA A 25 2.62 12.43 5.00
CA ALA A 25 3.74 13.31 4.66
C ALA A 25 3.33 14.76 4.39
N ASP A 26 2.07 14.98 4.03
CA ASP A 26 1.52 16.29 3.73
C ASP A 26 0.13 16.41 4.38
N THR A 27 -0.05 17.43 5.21
CA THR A 27 -1.31 17.68 5.93
C THR A 27 -2.28 18.55 5.14
N ASP A 28 -1.82 19.15 4.05
CA ASP A 28 -2.65 20.00 3.18
C ASP A 28 -3.34 19.16 2.09
N LEU A 29 -2.97 17.89 1.94
CA LEU A 29 -3.53 16.96 0.96
C LEU A 29 -4.28 15.82 1.65
N THR A 30 -5.54 15.62 1.29
CA THR A 30 -6.33 14.45 1.70
C THR A 30 -6.16 13.33 0.67
N LYS A 31 -5.19 12.43 0.88
CA LYS A 31 -4.96 11.23 0.05
C LYS A 31 -5.13 9.93 0.82
N PHE A 32 -5.60 8.89 0.10
CA PHE A 32 -5.75 7.53 0.60
C PHE A 32 -5.07 6.52 -0.32
N LEU A 33 -4.41 5.54 0.27
CA LEU A 33 -3.99 4.31 -0.41
C LEU A 33 -5.05 3.24 -0.19
N VAL A 34 -5.48 2.57 -1.25
CA VAL A 34 -6.35 1.39 -1.18
C VAL A 34 -5.66 0.20 -1.80
N GLY A 35 -5.42 -0.84 -1.03
CA GLY A 35 -4.85 -2.09 -1.51
C GLY A 35 -5.92 -3.13 -1.79
N THR A 36 -5.86 -3.77 -2.96
CA THR A 36 -6.83 -4.81 -3.34
C THR A 36 -6.38 -6.22 -2.94
N GLN A 37 -7.34 -7.14 -2.96
CA GLN A 37 -7.17 -8.57 -2.76
C GLN A 37 -7.84 -9.35 -3.90
N THR A 38 -7.03 -10.11 -4.64
CA THR A 38 -7.51 -11.06 -5.65
C THR A 38 -6.63 -12.30 -5.73
N LEU A 39 -7.26 -13.44 -6.04
CA LEU A 39 -6.58 -14.73 -6.25
C LEU A 39 -5.71 -14.75 -7.51
N LYS A 40 -5.99 -13.86 -8.48
CA LYS A 40 -5.13 -13.63 -9.64
C LYS A 40 -4.04 -12.64 -9.23
N ILE A 41 -2.92 -13.14 -8.70
CA ILE A 41 -1.84 -12.32 -8.11
C ILE A 41 -1.48 -11.08 -8.94
N ALA A 42 -1.32 -11.25 -10.26
CA ALA A 42 -0.93 -10.19 -11.19
C ALA A 42 -1.96 -9.05 -11.32
N ASN A 43 -3.17 -9.21 -10.77
CA ASN A 43 -4.25 -8.23 -10.84
C ASN A 43 -4.38 -7.40 -9.55
N ASN A 44 -3.60 -7.68 -8.51
CA ASN A 44 -3.65 -6.82 -7.32
C ASN A 44 -3.12 -5.42 -7.68
N GLN A 45 -3.67 -4.42 -7.00
CA GLN A 45 -3.45 -3.01 -7.30
C GLN A 45 -3.37 -2.21 -5.99
N VAL A 46 -2.57 -1.14 -6.01
CA VAL A 46 -2.65 -0.06 -5.03
C VAL A 46 -3.29 1.13 -5.72
N HIS A 47 -4.38 1.65 -5.18
CA HIS A 47 -5.02 2.86 -5.65
C HIS A 47 -4.56 4.04 -4.79
N VAL A 48 -4.21 5.15 -5.41
CA VAL A 48 -4.12 6.46 -4.77
C VAL A 48 -5.42 7.20 -5.08
N VAL A 49 -6.09 7.65 -4.03
CA VAL A 49 -7.35 8.41 -4.11
C VAL A 49 -7.13 9.73 -3.38
N GLU A 50 -7.11 10.83 -4.12
CA GLU A 50 -7.01 12.19 -3.61
C GLU A 50 -8.39 12.84 -3.62
N VAL A 51 -8.74 13.47 -2.52
CA VAL A 51 -9.96 14.28 -2.40
C VAL A 51 -9.60 15.73 -2.69
N ASN A 52 -10.18 16.29 -3.75
CA ASN A 52 -10.12 17.72 -3.98
C ASN A 52 -11.16 18.41 -3.08
N GLU A 53 -10.70 19.06 -2.01
CA GLU A 53 -11.56 19.71 -1.02
C GLU A 53 -12.32 20.92 -1.59
N GLU A 54 -11.81 21.56 -2.65
CA GLU A 54 -12.45 22.72 -3.28
C GLU A 54 -13.59 22.30 -4.23
N THR A 55 -13.38 21.23 -5.01
CA THR A 55 -14.33 20.79 -6.03
C THR A 55 -15.24 19.65 -5.57
N SER A 56 -14.93 19.01 -4.44
CA SER A 56 -15.56 17.76 -4.01
C SER A 56 -15.50 16.69 -5.11
N GLU A 57 -14.34 16.55 -5.75
CA GLU A 57 -14.06 15.52 -6.75
C GLU A 57 -12.95 14.58 -6.28
N LEU A 58 -12.93 13.36 -6.83
CA LEU A 58 -11.87 12.39 -6.57
C LEU A 58 -10.89 12.34 -7.74
N LEU A 59 -9.61 12.57 -7.46
CA LEU A 59 -8.52 12.28 -8.40
C LEU A 59 -7.97 10.89 -8.02
N THR A 60 -7.96 9.96 -8.98
CA THR A 60 -7.62 8.56 -8.67
C THR A 60 -6.65 7.96 -9.67
N GLN A 61 -5.69 7.19 -9.17
CA GLN A 61 -4.71 6.46 -9.97
C GLN A 61 -4.56 5.04 -9.41
N ALA A 62 -4.49 4.03 -10.28
CA ALA A 62 -4.36 2.63 -9.88
C ALA A 62 -3.06 2.02 -10.41
N TYR A 63 -2.21 1.58 -9.49
CA TYR A 63 -0.90 1.04 -9.78
C TYR A 63 -0.90 -0.49 -9.64
N PRO A 64 -0.45 -1.25 -10.65
CA PRO A 64 -0.31 -2.71 -10.53
C PRO A 64 0.67 -3.11 -9.41
N HIS A 65 0.31 -4.12 -8.62
CA HIS A 65 1.15 -4.69 -7.56
C HIS A 65 1.52 -6.15 -7.88
N PRO A 66 2.80 -6.47 -8.15
CA PRO A 66 3.17 -7.75 -8.78
C PRO A 66 3.25 -8.95 -7.82
N GLN A 67 3.24 -8.74 -6.50
CA GLN A 67 3.65 -9.78 -5.56
C GLN A 67 2.50 -10.59 -4.96
N GLY A 68 1.29 -10.04 -4.89
CA GLY A 68 0.11 -10.71 -4.33
C GLY A 68 -0.77 -9.80 -3.49
N GLU A 69 -1.45 -10.41 -2.53
CA GLU A 69 -2.52 -9.79 -1.76
C GLU A 69 -1.99 -8.75 -0.77
N LEU A 70 -2.56 -7.53 -0.79
CA LEU A 70 -2.11 -6.40 0.00
C LEU A 70 -2.76 -6.35 1.39
N TRP A 71 -2.07 -6.86 2.39
CA TRP A 71 -2.57 -6.94 3.76
C TRP A 71 -2.47 -5.62 4.52
N HIS A 72 -1.36 -4.91 4.34
CA HIS A 72 -1.15 -3.60 4.94
C HIS A 72 -0.46 -2.68 3.94
N LEU A 73 -0.83 -1.40 4.02
CA LEU A 73 -0.21 -0.29 3.32
C LEU A 73 0.12 0.79 4.34
N HIS A 74 1.20 1.52 4.10
CA HIS A 74 1.55 2.68 4.90
C HIS A 74 2.30 3.68 4.04
N TRP A 75 1.97 4.94 4.18
CA TRP A 75 2.70 6.03 3.53
C TRP A 75 3.94 6.38 4.35
N SER A 76 5.05 6.72 3.71
CA SER A 76 6.14 7.35 4.45
C SER A 76 5.64 8.65 5.09
N PRO A 77 5.99 8.93 6.36
CA PRO A 77 5.62 10.19 7.02
C PRO A 77 6.44 11.40 6.54
N GLN A 78 7.42 11.18 5.66
CA GLN A 78 8.36 12.23 5.23
C GLN A 78 8.43 12.37 3.71
N ASN A 79 7.75 11.49 2.96
CA ASN A 79 7.86 11.44 1.51
C ASN A 79 6.57 10.85 0.92
N ASP A 80 5.84 11.67 0.16
CA ASP A 80 4.55 11.34 -0.43
C ASP A 80 4.64 10.42 -1.66
N ILE A 81 5.82 10.08 -2.17
CA ILE A 81 6.01 9.06 -3.21
C ILE A 81 6.53 7.74 -2.68
N LEU A 82 6.84 7.63 -1.38
CA LEU A 82 7.35 6.42 -0.76
C LEU A 82 6.27 5.72 0.08
N ILE A 83 6.01 4.44 -0.21
CA ILE A 83 5.08 3.62 0.56
C ILE A 83 5.72 2.31 0.99
N SER A 84 5.15 1.67 2.00
CA SER A 84 5.44 0.29 2.36
C SER A 84 4.20 -0.58 2.21
N SER A 85 4.39 -1.84 1.83
CA SER A 85 3.31 -2.84 1.84
C SER A 85 3.74 -4.11 2.56
N CYS A 86 2.84 -4.68 3.35
CA CYS A 86 2.90 -6.09 3.76
C CYS A 86 1.96 -6.88 2.88
N TYR A 87 2.44 -7.95 2.28
CA TYR A 87 1.70 -8.73 1.32
C TYR A 87 1.97 -10.22 1.44
N ASN A 88 1.05 -11.00 0.91
CA ASN A 88 1.17 -12.45 0.82
C ASN A 88 1.36 -12.89 -0.63
N THR A 89 2.37 -13.73 -0.86
CA THR A 89 2.71 -14.26 -2.18
C THR A 89 2.66 -15.79 -2.20
N LEU A 90 2.53 -16.37 -3.39
CA LEU A 90 2.60 -17.82 -3.58
C LEU A 90 4.03 -18.26 -3.84
N THR A 91 4.43 -19.33 -3.18
CA THR A 91 5.69 -20.04 -3.46
C THR A 91 5.52 -20.96 -4.66
N GLN A 92 6.65 -21.37 -5.25
CA GLN A 92 6.64 -22.37 -6.33
C GLN A 92 6.07 -23.72 -5.90
N GLU A 93 6.14 -24.04 -4.60
CA GLU A 93 5.63 -25.29 -4.01
C GLU A 93 4.14 -25.23 -3.64
N GLY A 94 3.45 -24.12 -3.93
CA GLY A 94 2.03 -23.94 -3.63
C GLY A 94 1.73 -23.51 -2.18
N GLY A 95 2.75 -23.27 -1.35
CA GLY A 95 2.63 -22.57 -0.08
C GLY A 95 2.55 -21.04 -0.22
N THR A 96 2.39 -20.33 0.90
CA THR A 96 2.28 -18.87 0.95
C THR A 96 3.42 -18.26 1.78
N HIS A 97 4.02 -17.16 1.32
CA HIS A 97 5.04 -16.41 2.07
C HIS A 97 4.56 -14.99 2.33
N GLN A 98 4.71 -14.54 3.57
CA GLN A 98 4.44 -13.17 3.99
C GLN A 98 5.72 -12.35 3.78
N LYS A 99 5.60 -11.21 3.12
CA LYS A 99 6.73 -10.31 2.86
C LYS A 99 6.32 -8.88 3.11
N CYS A 100 7.32 -8.03 3.32
CA CYS A 100 7.14 -6.58 3.35
C CYS A 100 8.09 -5.93 2.35
N SER A 101 7.69 -4.83 1.71
CA SER A 101 8.56 -4.10 0.80
C SER A 101 8.32 -2.60 0.86
N LEU A 102 9.35 -1.84 0.50
CA LEU A 102 9.27 -0.42 0.20
C LEU A 102 9.11 -0.21 -1.30
N TRP A 103 8.29 0.76 -1.67
CA TRP A 103 7.94 1.06 -3.05
C TRP A 103 8.00 2.55 -3.30
N ASN A 104 8.49 2.93 -4.48
CA ASN A 104 8.38 4.27 -5.00
C ASN A 104 7.21 4.33 -5.97
N ILE A 105 6.30 5.27 -5.75
CA ILE A 105 5.23 5.63 -6.68
C ILE A 105 5.85 6.45 -7.80
N ILE A 106 5.59 6.05 -9.05
CA ILE A 106 6.00 6.78 -10.25
C ILE A 106 4.72 7.11 -11.01
N GLU A 107 4.21 8.32 -10.81
CA GLU A 107 2.91 8.75 -11.33
C GLU A 107 2.87 8.75 -12.86
N ASP A 108 3.88 9.34 -13.51
CA ASP A 108 3.96 9.49 -14.97
C ASP A 108 3.91 8.15 -15.73
N ASP A 109 4.48 7.09 -15.14
CA ASP A 109 4.57 5.76 -15.74
C ASP A 109 3.52 4.78 -15.19
N ASN A 110 2.67 5.23 -14.26
CA ASN A 110 1.72 4.40 -13.52
C ASN A 110 2.37 3.12 -12.93
N GLN A 111 3.51 3.27 -12.24
CA GLN A 111 4.28 2.15 -11.72
C GLN A 111 4.57 2.25 -10.22
N LEU A 112 4.51 1.09 -9.54
CA LEU A 112 5.15 0.88 -8.25
C LEU A 112 6.52 0.24 -8.46
N LYS A 113 7.57 1.03 -8.28
CA LYS A 113 8.94 0.51 -8.32
C LYS A 113 9.33 -0.02 -6.95
N GLN A 114 9.52 -1.33 -6.85
CA GLN A 114 10.04 -1.94 -5.63
C GLN A 114 11.46 -1.43 -5.35
N LEU A 115 11.69 -0.91 -4.15
CA LEU A 115 13.00 -0.40 -3.71
C LEU A 115 13.78 -1.47 -2.95
N THR A 116 13.11 -2.15 -2.01
CA THR A 116 13.68 -3.26 -1.25
C THR A 116 12.57 -4.13 -0.67
N THR A 117 12.89 -5.39 -0.45
CA THR A 117 12.14 -6.26 0.46
C THR A 117 12.70 -6.10 1.87
N ILE A 118 11.83 -6.16 2.87
CA ILE A 118 12.21 -6.26 4.28
C ILE A 118 12.11 -7.74 4.63
N ASP A 119 13.23 -8.44 4.55
CA ASP A 119 13.27 -9.87 4.84
C ASP A 119 13.23 -10.11 6.35
N THR A 120 12.26 -10.89 6.81
CA THR A 120 12.17 -11.40 8.19
C THR A 120 12.91 -12.73 8.36
N GLU A 121 13.54 -13.25 7.31
CA GLU A 121 14.18 -14.58 7.28
C GLU A 121 15.66 -14.56 7.68
N ASP A 122 16.27 -13.39 7.90
CA ASP A 122 17.52 -13.34 8.68
C ASP A 122 17.15 -13.57 10.15
N GLU A 123 17.07 -14.85 10.55
CA GLU A 123 17.35 -15.24 11.92
C GLU A 123 18.67 -14.59 12.30
N THR A 124 18.61 -13.46 12.99
CA THR A 124 19.76 -12.97 13.74
C THR A 124 20.04 -14.07 14.76
N ARG A 125 21.02 -14.94 14.45
CA ARG A 125 21.59 -15.86 15.42
C ARG A 125 22.24 -15.00 16.49
N VAL A 126 21.45 -14.60 17.49
CA VAL A 126 21.97 -13.99 18.70
C VAL A 126 22.72 -15.08 19.43
N ASN A 127 24.02 -15.23 19.11
CA ASN A 127 24.90 -16.08 19.85
C ASN A 127 25.02 -15.47 21.25
N TYR A 128 24.25 -15.98 22.21
CA TYR A 128 24.51 -15.73 23.61
C TYR A 128 25.89 -16.32 23.92
N VAL A 129 26.90 -15.45 24.01
CA VAL A 129 28.19 -15.83 24.59
C VAL A 129 27.97 -15.88 26.10
N SER A 130 27.64 -17.06 26.62
CA SER A 130 27.68 -17.29 28.06
C SER A 130 29.15 -17.22 28.51
N HIS A 131 29.57 -16.04 28.97
CA HIS A 131 30.74 -15.95 29.83
C HIS A 131 30.37 -16.58 31.17
N VAL A 132 30.75 -17.84 31.34
CA VAL A 132 30.91 -18.42 32.67
C VAL A 132 32.30 -18.04 33.14
N ILE A 133 32.34 -17.25 34.21
CA ILE A 133 33.54 -16.86 34.96
C ILE A 133 33.98 -18.06 35.81
#